data_AF-A0A2K0UB30-F1
#
_entry.id   AF-A0A2K0UB30-F1
#
_cell.length_a   1.000
_cell.length_b   1.000
_cell.length_c   1.000
_cell.angle_alpha   90.00
_cell.angle_beta   90.00
_cell.angle_gamma   90.00
#
_symmetry.space_group_name_H-M   'P 1'
#
loop_
_entity.id
_entity.type
_entity.pdbx_description
1 polymer ?
#
loop_
_entity_poly.entity_id
_entity_poly.type
_entity_poly.pdbx_seq_one_letter_code
_entity_poly.pdbx_strand_id
1 'polypeptide(L)'
;MLKTTSENLEAMLQPGALIHSQREKGPKLARTIVDAMDVARKLGCPFFWTDCLCIVQGASQEEGDERSMFVNGMASIYVNAYLTIVAAEGADGDYGIPGIGRCSEPRNTLFSEMRFPGHTQSLGPGCDVRPALYGRGKTWSTRG
;
A
#
# COMPACT_ATOMS: atom_id res chain seq x y z
N MET A 1 -5.41 -5.05 -12.37
CA MET A 1 -5.60 -4.23 -11.15
C MET A 1 -6.62 -3.13 -11.40
N LEU A 2 -7.55 -2.91 -10.48
CA LEU A 2 -8.52 -1.82 -10.48
C LEU A 2 -7.80 -0.46 -10.43
N LYS A 3 -8.28 0.49 -11.22
CA LYS A 3 -7.82 1.88 -11.24
C LYS A 3 -9.01 2.81 -11.43
N THR A 4 -8.93 4.01 -10.87
CA THR A 4 -9.93 5.05 -11.12
C THR A 4 -9.68 5.64 -12.49
N THR A 5 -10.71 5.71 -13.33
CA THR A 5 -10.71 6.33 -14.66
C THR A 5 -11.87 7.31 -14.73
N SER A 6 -11.86 8.22 -15.69
CA SER A 6 -12.99 9.16 -15.91
C SER A 6 -14.32 8.41 -16.12
N GLU A 7 -14.28 7.24 -16.75
CA GLU A 7 -15.45 6.40 -17.00
C GLU A 7 -16.06 5.79 -15.73
N ASN A 8 -15.24 5.47 -14.72
CA ASN A 8 -15.69 4.80 -13.50
C ASN A 8 -15.70 5.72 -12.26
N LEU A 9 -15.31 6.98 -12.41
CA LEU A 9 -15.17 7.94 -11.31
C LEU A 9 -16.45 8.10 -10.51
N GLU A 10 -17.59 8.29 -11.18
CA GLU A 10 -18.89 8.47 -10.51
C GLU A 10 -19.27 7.25 -9.66
N ALA A 11 -19.00 6.05 -10.17
CA ALA A 11 -19.21 4.81 -9.43
C ALA A 11 -18.23 4.68 -8.26
N MET A 12 -16.97 5.09 -8.42
CA MET A 12 -15.93 5.04 -7.39
C MET A 12 -16.17 6.01 -6.23
N LEU A 13 -16.91 7.10 -6.45
CA LEU A 13 -17.31 8.05 -5.40
C LEU A 13 -18.44 7.53 -4.50
N GLN A 14 -19.16 6.49 -4.91
CA GLN A 14 -20.28 5.97 -4.12
C GLN A 14 -19.81 5.20 -2.87
N PRO A 15 -20.53 5.29 -1.75
CA PRO A 15 -20.26 4.46 -0.58
C PRO A 15 -20.27 2.96 -0.94
N GLY A 16 -19.21 2.25 -0.56
CA GLY A 16 -19.09 0.82 -0.83
C GLY A 16 -18.62 0.47 -2.25
N ALA A 17 -18.23 1.45 -3.09
CA ALA A 17 -17.76 1.22 -4.45
C ALA A 17 -16.69 0.12 -4.57
N LEU A 18 -15.73 0.10 -3.64
CA LEU A 18 -14.68 -0.92 -3.59
C LEU A 18 -15.23 -2.33 -3.31
N ILE A 19 -16.31 -2.46 -2.54
CA ILE A 19 -16.94 -3.75 -2.25
C ILE A 19 -17.67 -4.25 -3.49
N HIS A 20 -18.40 -3.37 -4.17
CA HIS A 20 -19.12 -3.70 -5.39
C HIS A 20 -18.16 -4.15 -6.50
N SER A 21 -17.07 -3.40 -6.71
CA SER A 21 -16.07 -3.72 -7.73
C SER A 21 -15.38 -5.07 -7.51
N GLN A 22 -15.28 -5.56 -6.27
CA GLN A 22 -14.73 -6.89 -5.99
C GLN A 22 -15.68 -8.05 -6.33
N ARG A 23 -17.00 -7.80 -6.41
CA ARG A 23 -18.01 -8.86 -6.66
C ARG A 23 -18.28 -9.08 -8.14
N GLU A 24 -18.01 -8.08 -8.96
CA GLU A 24 -18.22 -8.14 -10.41
C GLU A 24 -17.08 -8.87 -11.13
N LYS A 25 -17.35 -9.36 -12.37
CA LYS A 25 -16.31 -9.87 -13.28
C LYS A 25 -15.51 -8.69 -13.86
N GLY A 26 -14.77 -7.99 -13.00
CA GLY A 26 -14.00 -6.80 -13.35
C GLY A 26 -12.58 -6.84 -12.80
N PRO A 27 -11.77 -5.79 -13.07
CA PRO A 27 -10.44 -5.66 -12.51
C PRO A 27 -10.52 -5.56 -10.98
N LYS A 28 -9.75 -6.41 -10.29
CA LYS A 28 -9.71 -6.50 -8.82
C LYS A 28 -8.69 -5.56 -8.21
N LEU A 29 -8.89 -5.23 -6.93
CA LEU A 29 -7.90 -4.48 -6.17
C LEU A 29 -6.60 -5.28 -6.08
N ALA A 30 -5.47 -4.56 -6.13
CA ALA A 30 -4.17 -5.16 -5.92
C ALA A 30 -4.11 -5.76 -4.52
N ARG A 31 -3.52 -6.96 -4.40
CA ARG A 31 -3.43 -7.64 -3.11
C ARG A 31 -2.71 -6.80 -2.05
N THR A 32 -1.63 -6.10 -2.44
CA THR A 32 -0.89 -5.19 -1.56
C THR A 32 -1.77 -4.03 -1.05
N ILE A 33 -2.71 -3.54 -1.86
CA ILE A 33 -3.64 -2.48 -1.44
C ILE A 33 -4.64 -3.02 -0.44
N VAL A 34 -5.20 -4.21 -0.68
CA VAL A 34 -6.13 -4.86 0.25
C VAL A 34 -5.45 -5.11 1.60
N ASP A 35 -4.23 -5.64 1.60
CA ASP A 35 -3.46 -5.87 2.82
C ASP A 35 -3.12 -4.56 3.53
N ALA A 36 -2.75 -3.50 2.79
CA ALA A 36 -2.46 -2.18 3.35
C ALA A 36 -3.71 -1.53 3.98
N MET A 37 -4.88 -1.66 3.34
CA MET A 37 -6.16 -1.23 3.92
C MET A 37 -6.48 -1.99 5.21
N ASP A 38 -6.18 -3.29 5.26
CA ASP A 38 -6.35 -4.09 6.48
C ASP A 38 -5.41 -3.65 7.61
N VAL A 39 -4.16 -3.29 7.28
CA VAL A 39 -3.23 -2.69 8.24
C VAL A 39 -3.77 -1.35 8.74
N ALA A 40 -4.16 -0.45 7.85
CA ALA A 40 -4.70 0.87 8.21
C ALA A 40 -5.94 0.75 9.11
N ARG A 41 -6.86 -0.16 8.78
CA ARG A 41 -8.06 -0.45 9.57
C ARG A 41 -7.72 -0.95 10.97
N LYS A 42 -6.75 -1.87 11.11
CA LYS A 42 -6.29 -2.36 12.42
C LYS A 42 -5.62 -1.28 13.27
N LEU A 43 -4.98 -0.31 12.62
CA LEU A 43 -4.37 0.85 13.27
C LEU A 43 -5.37 1.99 13.54
N GLY A 44 -6.65 1.83 13.19
CA GLY A 44 -7.68 2.84 13.41
C GLY A 44 -7.59 4.04 12.46
N CYS A 45 -6.94 3.90 11.31
CA CYS A 45 -6.87 4.94 10.29
C CYS A 45 -8.09 4.83 9.35
N PRO A 46 -9.01 5.82 9.35
CA PRO A 46 -10.25 5.74 8.57
C PRO A 46 -10.07 6.15 7.09
N PHE A 47 -8.98 6.83 6.76
CA PHE A 47 -8.68 7.30 5.41
C PHE A 47 -7.43 6.59 4.88
N PHE A 48 -7.50 6.19 3.61
CA PHE A 48 -6.42 5.51 2.91
C PHE A 48 -6.24 6.14 1.54
N TRP A 49 -5.00 6.46 1.17
CA TRP A 49 -4.67 7.08 -0.10
C TRP A 49 -3.73 6.16 -0.91
N THR A 50 -4.03 5.98 -2.19
CA THR A 50 -3.17 5.31 -3.17
C THR A 50 -3.34 5.96 -4.53
N ASP A 51 -2.25 6.18 -5.24
CA ASP A 51 -2.23 6.85 -6.55
C ASP A 51 -3.18 6.22 -7.58
N CYS A 52 -3.27 4.89 -7.60
CA CYS A 52 -4.11 4.18 -8.58
C CYS A 52 -5.62 4.32 -8.35
N LEU A 53 -6.06 4.68 -7.14
CA LEU A 53 -7.48 4.88 -6.81
C LEU A 53 -7.84 6.36 -6.58
N CYS A 54 -6.90 7.16 -6.08
CA CYS A 54 -7.14 8.55 -5.70
C CYS A 54 -6.76 9.55 -6.80
N ILE A 55 -6.13 9.10 -7.89
CA ILE A 55 -5.82 9.92 -9.06
C ILE A 55 -6.52 9.30 -10.27
N VAL A 56 -7.22 10.12 -11.05
CA VAL A 56 -7.88 9.67 -12.29
C VAL A 56 -6.83 9.25 -13.31
N GLN A 57 -6.85 7.97 -13.67
CA GLN A 57 -5.91 7.32 -14.59
C GLN A 57 -6.51 7.34 -16.00
N GLY A 58 -6.34 8.45 -16.71
CA GLY A 58 -6.76 8.54 -18.11
C GLY A 58 -5.67 9.09 -19.02
N ALA A 59 -6.03 9.29 -20.29
CA ALA A 59 -5.14 9.69 -21.36
C ALA A 59 -5.47 11.09 -21.92
N SER A 60 -6.49 11.76 -21.39
CA SER A 60 -6.76 13.14 -21.76
C SER A 60 -5.68 14.08 -21.22
N GLN A 61 -5.54 15.25 -21.84
CA GLN A 61 -4.57 16.26 -21.41
C GLN A 61 -4.85 16.71 -19.97
N GLU A 62 -6.12 16.93 -19.62
CA GLU A 62 -6.53 17.38 -18.28
C GLU A 62 -6.15 16.36 -17.19
N GLU A 63 -6.40 15.07 -17.43
CA GLU A 63 -6.01 13.99 -16.52
C GLU A 63 -4.47 13.87 -16.43
N GLY A 64 -3.76 14.13 -17.54
CA GLY A 64 -2.30 14.19 -17.57
C GLY A 64 -1.72 15.31 -16.71
N ASP A 65 -2.34 16.49 -16.75
CA ASP A 65 -1.95 17.65 -15.94
C ASP A 65 -2.24 17.40 -14.45
N GLU A 66 -3.41 16.86 -14.12
CA GLU A 66 -3.76 16.45 -12.75
C GLU A 66 -2.77 15.42 -12.19
N ARG A 67 -2.47 14.37 -12.97
CA ARG A 67 -1.48 13.37 -12.59
C ARG A 67 -0.11 14.00 -12.35
N SER A 68 0.31 14.94 -13.19
CA SER A 68 1.60 15.62 -13.05
C SER A 68 1.64 16.48 -11.78
N MET A 69 0.55 17.15 -11.44
CA MET A 69 0.41 17.89 -10.18
C MET A 69 0.60 16.96 -8.97
N PHE A 70 -0.08 15.81 -8.94
CA PHE A 70 0.07 14.84 -7.85
C PHE A 70 1.47 14.25 -7.78
N VAL A 71 2.09 13.91 -8.92
CA VAL A 71 3.46 13.40 -8.98
C VAL A 71 4.44 14.41 -8.37
N ASN A 72 4.31 15.69 -8.71
CA ASN A 72 5.12 16.77 -8.13
C ASN A 72 4.84 16.98 -6.63
N GLY A 73 3.62 16.66 -6.18
CA GLY A 73 3.18 16.77 -4.79
C GLY A 73 3.45 15.54 -3.90
N MET A 74 3.97 14.44 -4.45
CA MET A 74 4.11 13.16 -3.73
C MET A 74 4.88 13.28 -2.41
N ALA A 75 5.96 14.06 -2.39
CA ALA A 75 6.73 14.29 -1.17
C ALA A 75 5.86 14.92 -0.06
N SER A 76 4.99 15.86 -0.42
CA SER A 76 4.06 16.49 0.51
C SER A 76 3.00 15.51 1.02
N ILE A 77 2.47 14.65 0.15
CA ILE A 77 1.48 13.63 0.53
C ILE A 77 2.09 12.65 1.54
N TYR A 78 3.30 12.14 1.28
CA TYR A 78 3.95 11.18 2.17
C TYR A 78 4.39 11.79 3.50
N VAL A 79 4.88 13.04 3.53
CA VAL A 79 5.35 13.68 4.77
C VAL A 79 4.18 14.08 5.68
N ASN A 80 3.02 14.42 5.10
CA ASN A 80 1.83 14.82 5.87
C ASN A 80 0.89 13.64 6.19
N ALA A 81 1.19 12.43 5.70
CA ALA A 81 0.44 11.23 6.06
C ALA A 81 0.72 10.82 7.52
N TYR A 82 -0.32 10.36 8.22
CA TYR A 82 -0.17 9.79 9.57
C TYR A 82 0.78 8.58 9.58
N LEU A 83 0.71 7.76 8.52
CA LEU A 83 1.56 6.61 8.30
C LEU A 83 1.76 6.44 6.79
N THR A 84 2.99 6.16 6.38
CA THR A 84 3.31 5.73 5.01
C THR A 84 3.75 4.27 5.03
N ILE A 85 3.05 3.42 4.26
CA ILE A 85 3.37 2.00 4.11
C ILE A 85 4.18 1.83 2.82
N VAL A 86 5.41 1.34 2.95
CA VAL A 86 6.28 1.03 1.80
C VAL A 86 6.42 -0.50 1.68
N ALA A 87 5.62 -1.10 0.80
CA ALA A 87 5.73 -2.52 0.45
C ALA A 87 6.91 -2.72 -0.51
N ALA A 88 8.12 -2.79 0.05
CA ALA A 88 9.34 -2.90 -0.74
C ALA A 88 9.54 -4.32 -1.33
N GLU A 89 8.85 -5.34 -0.84
CA GLU A 89 8.96 -6.73 -1.31
C GLU A 89 7.91 -7.05 -2.38
N GLY A 90 8.25 -8.02 -3.26
CA GLY A 90 7.40 -8.41 -4.39
C GLY A 90 7.83 -7.82 -5.73
N ALA A 91 7.31 -8.41 -6.81
CA ALA A 91 7.53 -7.94 -8.18
C ALA A 91 6.54 -6.84 -8.59
N ASP A 92 5.33 -6.87 -8.02
CA ASP A 92 4.23 -5.97 -8.36
C ASP A 92 3.24 -5.81 -7.19
N GLY A 93 2.18 -5.03 -7.42
CA GLY A 93 1.13 -4.76 -6.43
C GLY A 93 0.23 -5.96 -6.08
N ASP A 94 0.35 -7.09 -6.78
CA ASP A 94 -0.39 -8.32 -6.50
C ASP A 94 0.39 -9.27 -5.58
N TYR A 95 1.62 -8.93 -5.19
CA TYR A 95 2.42 -9.71 -4.24
C TYR A 95 1.79 -9.80 -2.84
N GLY A 96 1.22 -8.70 -2.33
CA GLY A 96 0.69 -8.61 -0.97
C GLY A 96 1.72 -8.20 0.08
N ILE A 97 1.27 -8.01 1.32
CA ILE A 97 2.14 -7.68 2.46
C ILE A 97 2.32 -8.94 3.33
N PRO A 98 3.55 -9.49 3.45
CA PRO A 98 3.81 -10.66 4.28
C PRO A 98 3.38 -10.48 5.74
N GLY A 99 2.71 -11.50 6.28
CA GLY A 99 2.14 -11.50 7.64
C GLY A 99 0.82 -10.75 7.79
N ILE A 100 0.17 -10.34 6.69
CA ILE A 100 -1.16 -9.72 6.68
C ILE A 100 -2.12 -10.56 5.81
N GLY A 101 -3.33 -10.82 6.31
CA GLY A 101 -4.35 -11.60 5.60
C GLY A 101 -4.29 -13.12 5.83
N ARG A 102 -5.17 -13.88 5.17
CA ARG A 102 -5.31 -15.35 5.38
C ARG A 102 -4.28 -16.20 4.63
N CYS A 103 -3.59 -15.65 3.64
CA CYS A 103 -2.71 -16.40 2.73
C CYS A 103 -1.38 -15.70 2.42
N SER A 104 -0.95 -14.70 3.21
CA SER A 104 0.38 -14.15 3.01
C SER A 104 1.40 -15.18 3.47
N GLU A 105 2.47 -15.39 2.70
CA GLU A 105 3.60 -16.17 3.18
C GLU A 105 4.03 -15.67 4.57
N PRO A 106 4.41 -16.58 5.49
CA PRO A 106 4.90 -16.18 6.80
C PRO A 106 6.04 -15.18 6.61
N ARG A 107 6.06 -14.12 7.42
CA ARG A 107 7.27 -13.30 7.48
C ARG A 107 8.41 -14.22 7.91
N ASN A 108 9.36 -14.45 7.00
CA ASN A 108 10.62 -15.12 7.33
C ASN A 108 11.55 -14.12 8.02
N THR A 109 11.04 -13.45 9.05
CA THR A 109 11.84 -12.67 9.97
C THR A 109 12.31 -13.64 11.04
N LEU A 110 13.62 -13.86 11.13
CA LEU A 110 14.20 -14.48 12.30
C LEU A 110 13.78 -13.61 13.50
N PHE A 111 13.10 -14.15 14.50
CA PHE A 111 12.95 -13.47 15.78
C PHE A 111 13.09 -14.52 16.88
N SER A 112 13.75 -14.16 17.96
CA SER A 112 13.79 -14.93 19.19
C SER A 112 12.72 -14.37 20.12
N GLU A 113 11.72 -15.18 20.47
CA GLU A 113 10.76 -14.81 21.51
C GLU A 113 11.31 -15.21 22.88
N MET A 114 11.29 -14.26 23.82
CA MET A 114 11.47 -14.51 25.24
C MET A 114 10.14 -14.23 25.95
N ARG A 115 9.59 -15.26 26.62
CA ARG A 115 8.34 -15.14 27.39
C ARG A 115 8.66 -14.83 28.84
N PHE A 116 8.03 -13.79 29.37
CA PHE A 116 8.08 -13.39 30.77
C PHE A 116 6.68 -13.49 31.39
N PRO A 117 6.55 -13.54 32.73
CA PRO A 117 5.25 -13.40 33.37
C PRO A 117 4.59 -12.07 32.96
N GLY A 118 3.43 -12.15 32.29
CA GLY A 118 2.63 -10.99 31.89
C GLY A 118 3.02 -10.29 30.59
N HIS A 119 4.11 -10.68 29.91
CA HIS A 119 4.47 -10.12 28.61
C HIS A 119 5.41 -11.03 27.78
N THR A 120 5.48 -10.78 26.48
CA THR A 120 6.40 -11.45 25.56
C THR A 120 7.32 -10.41 24.93
N GLN A 121 8.63 -10.63 25.01
CA GLN A 121 9.63 -9.82 24.32
C GLN A 121 10.04 -10.54 23.03
N SER A 122 10.02 -9.84 21.90
CA SER A 122 10.50 -10.36 20.61
C SER A 122 11.82 -9.66 20.24
N LEU A 123 12.88 -10.44 20.03
CA LEU A 123 14.20 -9.98 19.59
C LEU A 123 14.40 -10.35 18.11
N GLY A 124 14.37 -9.38 17.20
CA GLY A 124 14.81 -9.62 15.82
C GLY A 124 16.35 -9.71 15.73
N PRO A 125 16.94 -10.34 14.67
CA PRO A 125 18.34 -10.14 14.35
C PRO A 125 18.54 -8.63 14.27
N GLY A 126 19.64 -8.13 14.85
CA GLY A 126 19.94 -6.71 14.94
C GLY A 126 19.51 -6.04 13.65
N CYS A 127 18.45 -5.23 13.73
CA CYS A 127 18.07 -4.39 12.62
C CYS A 127 19.29 -3.52 12.39
N ASP A 128 20.10 -3.86 11.39
CA ASP A 128 21.07 -2.93 10.88
C ASP A 128 20.20 -1.80 10.34
N VAL A 129 19.98 -0.78 11.19
CA VAL A 129 19.08 0.37 10.98
C VAL A 129 19.56 1.26 9.84
N ARG A 130 20.38 0.74 8.91
CA ARG A 130 20.71 1.37 7.65
C ARG A 130 19.41 1.45 6.84
N PRO A 131 18.80 2.64 6.71
CA PRO A 131 17.54 2.80 5.98
C PRO A 131 17.70 2.45 4.49
N ALA A 132 18.94 2.35 4.01
CA ALA A 132 19.32 2.18 2.62
C ALA A 132 19.28 0.73 2.07
N LEU A 133 18.99 -0.30 2.89
CA LEU A 133 19.03 -1.71 2.41
C LEU A 133 17.70 -2.22 1.83
N TYR A 134 16.55 -1.85 2.39
CA TYR A 134 15.25 -2.39 1.94
C TYR A 134 14.87 -1.99 0.49
N GLY A 135 15.46 -0.91 -0.04
CA GLY A 135 15.21 -0.45 -1.41
C GLY A 135 16.34 -0.71 -2.41
N ARG A 136 17.53 -1.15 -1.98
CA ARG A 136 18.72 -1.22 -2.84
C ARG A 136 18.48 -2.18 -4.01
N GLY A 137 18.61 -1.66 -5.25
CA GLY A 137 18.42 -2.45 -6.47
C GLY A 137 16.95 -2.64 -6.87
N LYS A 138 16.00 -2.04 -6.14
CA LYS A 138 14.57 -2.01 -6.51
C LYS A 138 14.22 -0.70 -7.19
N THR A 139 13.18 -0.70 -8.00
CA THR A 139 12.64 0.50 -8.69
C THR A 139 12.33 1.65 -7.72
N TRP A 140 12.06 1.36 -6.45
CA TRP A 140 11.91 2.40 -5.43
C TRP A 140 13.19 3.23 -5.21
N SER A 141 14.37 2.60 -5.24
CA SER A 141 15.65 3.29 -5.04
C SER A 141 16.08 4.21 -6.19
N THR A 142 15.44 4.10 -7.36
CA THR A 142 15.71 4.98 -8.51
C THR A 142 14.81 6.22 -8.53
N ARG A 143 13.93 6.38 -7.53
CA ARG A 143 13.02 7.54 -7.40
C ARG A 143 13.56 8.62 -6.45
N GLY A 144 14.86 8.56 -6.13
CA GLY A 144 15.59 9.58 -5.36
C GLY A 144 16.12 10.70 -6.24
#